data_AF-X1GIY1-F1
#
_entry.id   AF-X1GIY1-F1
#
_cell.length_a   1.000
_cell.length_b   1.000
_cell.length_c   1.000
_cell.angle_alpha   90.00
_cell.angle_beta   90.00
_cell.angle_gamma   90.00
#
_symmetry.space_group_name_H-M   'P 1'
#
loop_
_entity.id
_entity.type
_entity.pdbx_description
1 polymer ?
#
loop_
_entity_poly.entity_id
_entity_poly.type
_entity_poly.pdbx_seq_one_letter_code
_entity_poly.pdbx_strand_id
1 'polypeptide(L)' 'SKVRLTCRRVRGEIEIVVDDDGPGIRDDALERIFERFYTDRPHQGFGQNSGLGLSISKQIVDA' A
#
# COMPACT_ATOMS: atom_id res chain seq x y z
N SER A 1 6.84 -6.44 -14.29
CA SER A 1 6.82 -6.47 -12.82
C SER A 1 6.22 -7.78 -12.34
N LYS A 2 6.76 -8.31 -11.25
CA LYS A 2 6.28 -9.50 -10.57
C LYS A 2 5.72 -9.09 -9.22
N VAL A 3 4.49 -9.52 -8.94
CA VAL A 3 3.87 -9.43 -7.61
C VAL A 3 3.89 -10.82 -6.99
N ARG A 4 4.29 -10.91 -5.72
CA ARG A 4 4.29 -12.11 -4.89
C ARG A 4 3.32 -11.92 -3.75
N LEU A 5 2.46 -12.92 -3.56
CA LEU A 5 1.55 -13.00 -2.42
C LEU A 5 2.00 -14.16 -1.54
N THR A 6 2.24 -13.89 -0.27
CA THR A 6 2.53 -14.91 0.74
C THR A 6 1.42 -14.89 1.78
N CYS A 7 0.94 -16.07 2.17
CA CYS A 7 0.05 -16.27 3.30
C CYS A 7 0.65 -17.36 4.18
N ARG A 8 0.86 -17.08 5.46
CA ARG A 8 1.43 -18.05 6.40
C ARG A 8 0.90 -17.84 7.81
N ARG A 9 0.86 -18.91 8.60
CA ARG A 9 0.54 -18.83 10.02
C ARG A 9 1.78 -18.43 10.81
N VAL A 10 1.69 -17.35 11.58
CA VAL A 10 2.78 -16.83 12.43
C VAL A 10 2.23 -16.54 13.81
N ARG A 11 2.79 -17.17 14.85
CA ARG A 11 2.42 -16.92 16.27
C ARG A 11 0.91 -17.01 16.58
N GLY A 12 0.19 -17.88 15.86
CA GLY A 12 -1.26 -18.04 16.04
C GLY A 12 -2.11 -17.14 15.13
N GLU A 13 -1.50 -16.20 14.42
CA GLU A 13 -2.16 -15.28 13.48
C GLU A 13 -1.89 -15.69 12.03
N ILE A 14 -2.63 -15.09 11.09
CA ILE A 14 -2.39 -15.21 9.65
C ILE A 14 -1.67 -13.95 9.18
N GLU A 15 -0.46 -14.12 8.66
CA GLU A 15 0.32 -13.04 8.04
C GLU A 15 0.12 -13.10 6.52
N ILE A 16 -0.30 -11.97 5.94
CA ILE A 16 -0.42 -11.78 4.49
C ILE A 16 0.64 -10.76 4.06
N VAL A 17 1.49 -11.13 3.11
CA VAL A 17 2.53 -10.26 2.54
C VAL A 17 2.26 -10.06 1.06
N VAL A 18 2.23 -8.81 0.64
CA VAL A 18 2.19 -8.38 -0.77
C VAL A 18 3.54 -7.74 -1.08
N ASP A 19 4.28 -8.33 -2.01
CA ASP A 19 5.66 -7.95 -2.33
C ASP A 19 5.82 -7.78 -3.84
N ASP A 20 6.41 -6.68 -4.30
CA ASP A 20 6.60 -6.37 -5.72
C ASP A 20 8.04 -5.90 -6.01
N ASP A 21 8.44 -5.99 -7.27
CA ASP A 21 9.76 -5.57 -7.76
C ASP A 21 9.73 -4.19 -8.45
N GLY A 22 8.77 -3.35 -8.06
CA GLY A 22 8.64 -1.98 -8.55
C GLY A 22 9.71 -1.02 -8.00
N PRO A 23 9.61 0.27 -8.35
CA PRO A 23 10.58 1.28 -7.94
C PRO A 23 10.59 1.56 -6.42
N GLY A 24 9.70 0.94 -5.66
CA GLY A 24 9.54 1.15 -4.23
C GLY A 24 8.82 2.45 -3.87
N ILE A 25 8.91 2.82 -2.60
CA ILE A 25 8.32 4.03 -2.01
C ILE A 25 9.49 4.82 -1.40
N ARG A 26 9.50 6.14 -1.60
CA ARG A 26 10.51 6.99 -0.97
C ARG A 26 10.34 7.03 0.55
N ASP A 27 11.43 7.15 1.30
CA ASP A 27 11.39 7.15 2.76
C ASP A 27 10.48 8.25 3.34
N ASP A 28 10.49 9.45 2.73
CA ASP A 28 9.66 10.58 3.12
C ASP A 28 8.16 10.39 2.84
N ALA A 29 7.83 9.43 1.97
CA ALA A 29 6.45 9.07 1.65
C ALA A 29 5.87 8.03 2.63
N LEU A 30 6.70 7.23 3.30
CA LEU A 30 6.26 6.11 4.15
C LEU A 30 5.34 6.53 5.30
N GLU A 31 5.53 7.72 5.85
CA GLU A 31 4.66 8.25 6.91
C GLU A 31 3.28 8.66 6.39
N ARG A 32 3.20 8.98 5.09
CA ARG A 32 2.05 9.62 4.44
C ARG A 32 1.26 8.68 3.53
N ILE A 33 1.78 7.50 3.19
CA ILE A 33 1.14 6.56 2.25
C ILE A 33 -0.27 6.10 2.67
N PHE A 34 -0.61 6.23 3.96
CA PHE A 34 -1.94 5.92 4.49
C PHE A 34 -2.86 7.14 4.58
N GLU A 35 -2.39 8.35 4.26
CA GLU A 35 -3.22 9.56 4.17
C GLU A 35 -4.21 9.43 3.01
N ARG A 36 -5.44 9.88 3.24
CA ARG A 36 -6.45 9.95 2.17
C ARG A 36 -6.00 10.93 1.10
N PHE A 37 -6.17 10.54 -0.16
CA PHE A 37 -5.85 11.34 -1.35
C PHE A 37 -4.35 11.59 -1.57
N TYR A 38 -3.46 10.99 -0.77
CA TYR A 38 -2.01 11.09 -1.00
C TYR A 38 -1.59 10.29 -2.25
N THR A 39 -0.68 10.88 -3.04
CA THR A 39 -0.07 10.25 -4.22
C THR A 39 1.32 10.84 -4.49
N ASP A 40 2.30 9.98 -4.77
CA ASP A 40 3.67 10.35 -5.16
C ASP A 40 3.90 10.21 -6.68
N ARG A 41 2.82 10.31 -7.47
CA ARG A 41 2.88 10.21 -8.94
C ARG A 41 2.92 11.61 -9.57
N PRO A 42 4.11 12.15 -9.93
CA PRO A 42 4.25 13.53 -10.39
C PRO A 42 3.61 13.81 -11.76
N HIS A 43 3.30 12.79 -12.58
CA HIS A 43 2.94 12.97 -13.99
C HIS A 43 1.69 12.21 -14.48
N GLN A 44 0.94 11.54 -13.59
CA GLN A 44 -0.35 10.95 -13.95
C GLN A 44 -1.47 11.90 -13.51
N GLY A 45 -2.23 12.41 -14.48
CA GLY A 45 -3.25 13.43 -14.26
C GLY A 45 -4.19 13.12 -13.10
N PHE A 46 -4.57 14.17 -12.36
CA PHE A 46 -5.66 14.14 -11.38
C PHE A 46 -6.86 13.38 -11.97
N GLY A 47 -7.30 12.30 -11.31
CA GLY A 47 -8.49 11.55 -11.69
C GLY A 47 -8.29 10.08 -12.12
N GLN A 48 -7.06 9.61 -12.40
CA GLN A 48 -6.85 8.18 -12.70
C GLN A 48 -6.72 7.29 -11.45
N ASN A 49 -6.34 7.86 -10.31
CA ASN A 49 -6.25 7.15 -9.03
C ASN A 49 -6.69 8.11 -7.91
N SER A 50 -7.61 7.66 -7.04
CA SER A 50 -8.17 8.50 -5.97
C SER A 50 -7.24 8.69 -4.77
N GLY A 51 -6.13 7.95 -4.68
CA GLY A 51 -5.27 7.95 -3.49
C GLY A 51 -5.97 7.41 -2.24
N LEU A 52 -7.00 6.55 -2.41
CA LEU A 52 -7.78 6.01 -1.28
C LEU A 52 -7.40 4.59 -0.86
N GLY A 53 -6.73 3.82 -1.72
CA GLY A 53 -6.52 2.38 -1.52
C GLY A 53 -5.93 2.02 -0.16
N LEU A 54 -4.72 2.52 0.14
CA LEU A 54 -4.05 2.22 1.41
C LEU A 54 -4.79 2.78 2.63
N SER A 55 -5.42 3.95 2.52
CA SER A 55 -6.21 4.51 3.62
C SER A 55 -7.41 3.63 3.99
N ILE A 56 -8.06 3.00 3.01
CA ILE A 56 -9.16 2.06 3.23
C ILE A 56 -8.62 0.75 3.80
N SER A 57 -7.51 0.23 3.27
CA SER A 57 -6.86 -0.97 3.81
C SER A 57 -6.54 -0.84 5.29
N LYS A 58 -5.97 0.30 5.71
CA LYS A 58 -5.71 0.57 7.12
C LYS A 58 -6.99 0.58 7.96
N GLN A 59 -8.04 1.24 7.47
CA GLN A 59 -9.34 1.26 8.15
C GLN A 59 -9.95 -0.14 8.33
N ILE A 60 -9.77 -1.04 7.37
CA ILE A 60 -10.25 -2.42 7.46
C ILE A 60 -9.43 -3.24 8.47
N VAL A 61 -8.12 -3.02 8.53
CA VAL A 61 -7.22 -3.72 9.46
C VAL A 61 -7.40 -3.26 10.91
N ASP A 62 -7.64 -1.97 11.11
CA ASP A 62 -7.79 -1.37 12.44
C ASP A 62 -9.21 -1.51 13.04
N ALA A 63 -10.19 -1.99 12.26
CA ALA A 63 -11.59 -2.16 12.66
C ALA A 63 -11.85 -3.47 13.42
#